data_AF-A0A1I7D285-F1
#
_entry.id   AF-A0A1I7D285-F1
#
_cell.length_a   1.000
_cell.length_b   1.000
_cell.length_c   1.000
_cell.angle_alpha   90.00
_cell.angle_beta   90.00
_cell.angle_gamma   90.00
#
_symmetry.space_group_name_H-M   'P 1'
#
loop_
_entity.id
_entity.type
_entity.pdbx_description
1 polymer ?
#
loop_
_entity_poly.entity_id
_entity_poly.type
_entity_poly.pdbx_seq_one_letter_code
_entity_poly.pdbx_strand_id
1 'polypeptide(L)'
;MNDVSREKRWQDHLPRLFPRYALLACLALVVVSLGVALTPARAPEPAEPSSSEQARVAALTETLQLLAAGRHLGTAAQEASEPPRTSSARGSAPAGSPAVEHTVTLLTTQAQALLAPGESASEASDAPPAESGASTPATPATAANTATAAPTPAGTPAARLPATVPALVTALADSGRQRLADAAAADGGMARLLAAVGTGQLLRASALASETGTAAPPRADVAFPKLSGTCPSESTQARSSQPGSAQPGSAQATTGPAESASGDAAAPDNAPAAGTQGVPATHPAGVSAEAALAAVIQTEAEAVYGYQVALPRVGGAAAKSAAEALARHEVLLSGAESLSRRLCFAVRPREAGYALGQSFLASPAAGLGRLEAAGLPAYGDLVALGEGETRQWAIAALYDAGKRSVLWGADPGALPGLDGASLPSPAPLPSD
;
A
#
# COMPACT_ATOMS: atom_id res chain seq x y z
N MET A 1 6.94 35.14 93.62
CA MET A 1 5.84 36.04 93.19
C MET A 1 6.40 36.93 92.09
N ASN A 2 6.13 36.60 90.83
CA ASN A 2 6.29 37.42 89.61
C ASN A 2 6.26 36.43 88.43
N ASP A 3 5.11 36.28 87.75
CA ASP A 3 5.00 36.25 86.26
C ASP A 3 3.56 35.97 85.77
N VAL A 4 2.53 36.61 86.38
CA VAL A 4 1.12 36.41 85.95
C VAL A 4 0.65 37.53 85.02
N SER A 5 1.46 38.56 84.81
CA SER A 5 1.07 39.78 84.08
C SER A 5 1.41 39.77 82.59
N ARG A 6 2.18 38.77 82.11
CA ARG A 6 2.60 38.68 80.70
C ARG A 6 1.61 37.92 79.81
N GLU A 7 0.86 36.97 80.37
CA GLU A 7 -0.12 36.15 79.65
C GLU A 7 -1.35 36.97 79.19
N LYS A 8 -1.82 37.90 80.04
CA LYS A 8 -3.07 38.63 79.79
C LYS A 8 -2.98 39.67 78.67
N ARG A 9 -1.78 40.18 78.38
CA ARG A 9 -1.59 41.22 77.37
C ARG A 9 -1.59 40.69 75.92
N TRP A 10 -1.39 39.39 75.74
CA TRP A 10 -1.47 38.75 74.42
C TRP A 10 -2.92 38.52 73.96
N GLN A 11 -3.83 38.26 74.89
CA GLN A 11 -5.22 37.91 74.55
C GLN A 11 -6.03 39.07 73.96
N ASP A 12 -5.68 40.33 74.27
CA ASP A 12 -6.45 41.49 73.79
C ASP A 12 -6.01 42.04 72.41
N HIS A 13 -4.83 41.66 71.91
CA HIS A 13 -4.34 42.10 70.60
C HIS A 13 -4.63 41.12 69.46
N LEU A 14 -4.86 39.85 69.78
CA LEU A 14 -5.23 38.81 68.83
C LEU A 14 -6.59 39.03 68.11
N PRO A 15 -7.70 39.51 68.72
CA PRO A 15 -9.01 39.53 68.07
C PRO A 15 -9.17 40.52 66.92
N ARG A 16 -8.30 41.54 66.78
CA ARG A 16 -8.44 42.56 65.72
C ARG A 16 -7.70 42.23 64.43
N LEU A 17 -6.77 41.27 64.44
CA LEU A 17 -5.99 40.90 63.26
C LEU A 17 -6.53 39.66 62.54
N PHE A 18 -7.30 38.81 63.22
CA PHE A 18 -7.95 37.63 62.62
C PHE A 18 -8.74 37.90 61.33
N PRO A 19 -9.58 38.95 61.21
CA PRO A 19 -10.33 39.17 59.98
C PRO A 19 -9.43 39.50 58.78
N ARG A 20 -8.26 40.13 59.01
CA ARG A 20 -7.29 40.43 57.96
C ARG A 20 -6.55 39.18 57.50
N TYR A 21 -6.14 38.31 58.42
CA TYR A 21 -5.50 37.04 58.07
C TYR A 21 -6.46 36.08 57.36
N ALA A 22 -7.73 36.02 57.77
CA ALA A 22 -8.74 35.22 57.11
C ALA A 22 -8.99 35.67 55.66
N LEU A 23 -9.05 36.99 55.43
CA LEU A 23 -9.24 37.55 54.08
C LEU A 23 -8.02 37.29 53.18
N LEU A 24 -6.80 37.42 53.70
CA LEU A 24 -5.58 37.09 52.97
C LEU A 24 -5.50 35.59 52.64
N ALA A 25 -5.88 34.72 53.58
CA ALA A 25 -5.93 33.28 53.34
C ALA A 25 -6.97 32.92 52.26
N CYS A 26 -8.16 33.53 52.29
CA CYS A 26 -9.17 33.35 51.25
C CYS A 26 -8.68 33.84 49.88
N LEU A 27 -8.02 35.00 49.82
CA LEU A 27 -7.50 35.54 48.57
C LEU A 27 -6.39 34.63 48.00
N ALA A 28 -5.50 34.12 48.86
CA ALA A 28 -4.50 33.14 48.45
C ALA A 28 -5.15 31.85 47.93
N LEU A 29 -6.21 31.35 48.58
CA LEU A 29 -6.96 30.18 48.13
C LEU A 29 -7.64 30.42 46.76
N VAL A 30 -8.21 31.62 46.55
CA VAL A 30 -8.78 32.01 45.26
C VAL A 30 -7.71 32.07 44.18
N VAL A 31 -6.55 32.69 44.44
CA VAL A 31 -5.44 32.77 43.47
C VAL A 31 -4.88 31.39 43.16
N VAL A 32 -4.74 30.50 44.14
CA VAL A 32 -4.30 29.11 43.92
C VAL A 32 -5.34 28.33 43.13
N SER A 33 -6.63 28.46 43.45
CA SER A 33 -7.71 27.79 42.71
C SER A 33 -7.82 28.30 41.27
N LEU A 34 -7.61 29.59 41.04
CA LEU A 34 -7.64 30.20 39.70
C LEU A 34 -6.40 29.84 38.89
N GLY A 35 -5.23 29.76 39.54
CA GLY A 35 -3.99 29.29 38.91
C GLY A 35 -4.06 27.84 38.46
N VAL A 36 -4.74 26.96 39.22
CA VAL A 36 -4.97 25.57 38.82
C VAL A 36 -5.98 25.47 37.66
N ALA A 37 -7.02 26.32 37.64
CA ALA A 37 -8.02 26.33 36.55
C ALA A 37 -7.48 26.89 35.22
N LEU A 38 -6.43 27.71 35.26
CA LEU A 38 -5.76 28.27 34.08
C LEU A 38 -4.53 27.49 33.64
N THR A 39 -4.28 26.29 34.20
CA THR A 39 -3.25 25.43 33.63
C THR A 39 -3.81 24.87 32.33
N PRO A 40 -3.36 25.33 31.14
CA PRO A 40 -3.90 24.83 29.89
C PRO A 40 -3.75 23.31 29.91
N ALA A 41 -4.84 22.60 29.65
CA ALA A 41 -4.82 21.15 29.55
C ALA A 41 -3.65 20.77 28.67
N ARG A 42 -2.72 19.96 29.19
CA ARG A 42 -1.55 19.50 28.45
C ARG A 42 -2.10 18.92 27.15
N ALA A 43 -1.73 19.53 26.02
CA ALA A 43 -2.21 19.08 24.72
C ALA A 43 -1.99 17.56 24.67
N PRO A 44 -3.02 16.78 24.31
CA PRO A 44 -2.87 15.34 24.23
C PRO A 44 -1.63 15.04 23.39
N GLU A 45 -0.76 14.20 23.93
CA GLU A 45 0.46 13.81 23.23
C GLU A 45 0.05 13.29 21.85
N PRO A 46 0.68 13.77 20.76
CA PRO A 46 0.35 13.30 19.42
C PRO A 46 0.39 11.78 19.41
N ALA A 47 -0.70 11.14 18.99
CA ALA A 47 -0.74 9.69 18.89
C ALA A 47 0.43 9.22 18.00
N GLU A 48 1.14 8.18 18.44
CA GLU A 48 2.19 7.59 17.61
C GLU A 48 1.59 7.15 16.27
N PRO A 49 2.27 7.41 15.14
CA PRO A 49 1.79 7.01 13.83
C PRO A 49 1.65 5.48 13.78
N SER A 50 0.62 5.00 13.10
CA SER A 50 0.42 3.55 12.90
C SER A 50 1.61 2.93 12.14
N SER A 51 1.84 1.62 12.30
CA SER A 51 2.90 0.91 11.56
C SER A 51 2.78 1.08 10.04
N SER A 52 1.55 1.05 9.53
CA SER A 52 1.23 1.30 8.12
C SER A 52 1.67 2.70 7.67
N GLU A 53 1.47 3.70 8.52
CA GLU A 53 1.88 5.09 8.23
C GLU A 53 3.40 5.26 8.31
N GLN A 54 4.05 4.64 9.29
CA GLN A 54 5.52 4.62 9.38
C GLN A 54 6.13 3.96 8.13
N ALA A 55 5.55 2.85 7.66
CA ALA A 55 5.98 2.17 6.44
C ALA A 55 5.80 3.04 5.19
N ARG A 56 4.69 3.79 5.09
CA ARG A 56 4.45 4.76 4.00
C ARG A 56 5.51 5.84 3.98
N VAL A 57 5.78 6.48 5.12
CA VAL A 57 6.77 7.56 5.24
C VAL A 57 8.19 7.06 4.93
N ALA A 58 8.54 5.85 5.40
CA ALA A 58 9.80 5.21 5.06
C ALA A 58 9.91 4.93 3.54
N ALA A 59 8.85 4.41 2.92
CA ALA A 59 8.77 4.17 1.48
C ALA A 59 9.00 5.44 0.68
N LEU A 60 8.33 6.53 1.06
CA LEU A 60 8.43 7.81 0.38
C LEU A 60 9.86 8.36 0.47
N THR A 61 10.44 8.33 1.68
CA THR A 61 11.80 8.82 1.93
C THR A 61 12.82 8.08 1.06
N GLU A 62 12.76 6.75 1.02
CA GLU A 62 13.66 5.92 0.22
C GLU A 62 13.45 6.14 -1.28
N THR A 63 12.20 6.24 -1.73
CA THR A 63 11.85 6.51 -3.14
C THR A 63 12.42 7.86 -3.59
N LEU A 64 12.35 8.90 -2.76
CA LEU A 64 12.93 10.21 -3.06
C LEU A 64 14.48 10.18 -3.13
N GLN A 65 15.13 9.39 -2.27
CA GLN A 65 16.58 9.19 -2.34
C GLN A 65 17.01 8.49 -3.63
N LEU A 66 16.29 7.42 -4.01
CA LEU A 66 16.52 6.71 -5.28
C LEU A 66 16.27 7.61 -6.49
N LEU A 67 15.23 8.46 -6.43
CA LEU A 67 14.91 9.42 -7.47
C LEU A 67 16.04 10.45 -7.66
N ALA A 68 16.56 11.01 -6.56
CA ALA A 68 17.68 11.93 -6.59
C ALA A 68 18.94 11.29 -7.19
N ALA A 69 19.24 10.06 -6.81
CA ALA A 69 20.37 9.31 -7.36
C ALA A 69 20.21 8.99 -8.86
N GLY A 70 19.00 8.59 -9.28
CA GLY A 70 18.67 8.38 -10.70
C GLY A 70 18.86 9.65 -11.54
N ARG A 71 18.41 10.81 -11.03
CA ARG A 71 18.61 12.11 -11.69
C ARG A 71 20.08 12.48 -11.81
N HIS A 72 20.86 12.31 -10.72
CA HIS A 72 22.31 12.57 -10.73
C HIS A 72 23.04 11.68 -11.75
N LEU A 73 22.65 10.41 -11.88
CA LEU A 73 23.21 9.52 -12.89
C LEU A 73 22.85 9.95 -14.32
N GLY A 74 21.62 10.44 -14.53
CA GLY A 74 21.18 11.00 -15.80
C GLY A 74 21.99 12.22 -16.21
N THR A 75 22.20 13.18 -15.31
CA THR A 75 22.98 14.40 -15.58
C THR A 75 24.45 14.08 -15.83
N ALA A 76 25.07 13.22 -15.01
CA ALA A 76 26.46 12.81 -15.17
C ALA A 76 26.70 12.09 -16.52
N ALA A 77 25.75 11.27 -16.95
CA ALA A 77 25.80 10.64 -18.27
C ALA A 77 25.75 11.68 -19.40
N GLN A 78 24.92 12.71 -19.27
CA GLN A 78 24.79 13.76 -20.28
C GLN A 78 26.01 14.68 -20.37
N GLU A 79 26.66 14.99 -19.25
CA GLU A 79 27.92 15.77 -19.21
C GLU A 79 29.08 14.99 -19.84
N ALA A 80 29.18 13.69 -19.58
CA ALA A 80 30.18 12.81 -20.20
C ALA A 80 30.01 12.71 -21.73
N SER A 81 28.83 13.08 -22.23
CA SER A 81 28.47 13.02 -23.64
C SER A 81 28.69 14.30 -24.42
N GLU A 82 29.02 15.41 -23.76
CA GLU A 82 29.43 16.62 -24.48
C GLU A 82 30.84 16.40 -25.01
N PRO A 83 31.04 16.18 -26.33
CA PRO A 83 32.38 15.96 -26.85
C PRO A 83 33.20 17.24 -26.62
N PRO A 84 34.52 17.13 -26.32
CA PRO A 84 35.39 18.28 -26.32
C PRO A 84 35.25 18.99 -27.67
N ARG A 85 34.98 20.31 -27.64
CA ARG A 85 34.55 21.15 -28.79
C ARG A 85 35.55 21.26 -29.95
N THR A 86 36.55 20.40 -30.02
CA THR A 86 37.70 20.50 -30.93
C THR A 86 37.90 19.30 -31.87
N SER A 87 37.03 18.28 -31.90
CA SER A 87 37.19 17.17 -32.86
C SER A 87 35.90 16.75 -33.58
N SER A 88 35.84 17.01 -34.88
CA SER A 88 34.77 16.64 -35.83
C SER A 88 34.67 15.13 -36.15
N ALA A 89 35.03 14.24 -35.22
CA ALA A 89 34.94 12.80 -35.43
C ALA A 89 33.52 12.31 -35.10
N ARG A 90 32.72 12.14 -36.15
CA ARG A 90 31.36 11.58 -36.13
C ARG A 90 31.42 10.09 -35.76
N GLY A 91 31.24 9.77 -34.48
CA GLY A 91 31.16 8.39 -34.01
C GLY A 91 30.43 8.26 -32.68
N SER A 92 29.13 7.93 -32.75
CA SER A 92 28.25 7.41 -31.69
C SER A 92 28.09 8.25 -30.42
N ALA A 93 26.94 8.90 -30.30
CA ALA A 93 26.51 9.63 -29.11
C ALA A 93 26.37 8.71 -27.89
N PRO A 94 26.80 9.12 -26.69
CA PRO A 94 26.25 8.59 -25.46
C PRO A 94 24.97 9.40 -25.18
N ALA A 95 23.86 9.00 -25.78
CA ALA A 95 22.57 9.51 -25.33
C ALA A 95 22.40 9.11 -23.86
N GLY A 96 21.91 10.03 -23.02
CA GLY A 96 21.50 9.70 -21.65
C GLY A 96 20.70 8.40 -21.68
N SER A 97 21.01 7.47 -20.77
CA SER A 97 20.46 6.12 -20.87
C SER A 97 18.93 6.20 -20.70
N PRO A 98 18.10 5.89 -21.72
CA PRO A 98 16.64 5.93 -21.60
C PRO A 98 16.15 5.01 -20.47
N ALA A 99 16.97 4.03 -20.10
CA ALA A 99 16.78 3.17 -18.94
C ALA A 99 16.72 3.95 -17.60
N VAL A 100 17.61 4.93 -17.43
CA VAL A 100 17.64 5.76 -16.21
C VAL A 100 16.43 6.70 -16.20
N GLU A 101 16.07 7.28 -17.34
CA GLU A 101 14.88 8.13 -17.48
C GLU A 101 13.59 7.38 -17.13
N HIS A 102 13.38 6.18 -17.66
CA HIS A 102 12.22 5.34 -17.29
C HIS A 102 12.18 5.04 -15.78
N THR A 103 13.35 4.85 -15.16
CA THR A 103 13.45 4.62 -13.72
C THR A 103 13.05 5.87 -12.92
N VAL A 104 13.51 7.06 -13.35
CA VAL A 104 13.14 8.35 -12.74
C VAL A 104 11.64 8.62 -12.88
N THR A 105 11.05 8.33 -14.04
CA THR A 105 9.59 8.46 -14.26
C THR A 105 8.81 7.57 -13.31
N LEU A 106 9.17 6.28 -13.22
CA LEU A 106 8.52 5.34 -12.29
C LEU A 106 8.61 5.83 -10.83
N LEU A 107 9.81 6.19 -10.36
CA LEU A 107 10.01 6.65 -8.99
C LEU A 107 9.25 7.94 -8.70
N THR A 108 9.08 8.81 -9.69
CA THR A 108 8.26 10.02 -9.56
C THR A 108 6.79 9.67 -9.35
N THR A 109 6.23 8.77 -10.16
CA THR A 109 4.85 8.29 -10.00
C THR A 109 4.65 7.59 -8.65
N GLN A 110 5.61 6.78 -8.21
CA GLN A 110 5.56 6.11 -6.90
C GLN A 110 5.63 7.11 -5.74
N ALA A 111 6.50 8.12 -5.81
CA ALA A 111 6.58 9.16 -4.79
C ALA A 111 5.26 9.94 -4.69
N GLN A 112 4.62 10.25 -5.83
CA GLN A 112 3.30 10.90 -5.85
C GLN A 112 2.22 10.03 -5.21
N ALA A 113 2.21 8.73 -5.51
CA ALA A 113 1.24 7.79 -4.92
C ALA A 113 1.42 7.58 -3.41
N LEU A 114 2.65 7.75 -2.89
CA LEU A 114 2.97 7.60 -1.47
C LEU A 114 2.66 8.85 -0.63
N LEU A 115 2.35 10.01 -1.23
CA LEU A 115 1.92 11.21 -0.49
C LEU A 115 0.50 11.01 0.06
N ALA A 116 0.25 11.41 1.31
CA ALA A 116 -1.07 11.23 1.90
C ALA A 116 -2.09 12.16 1.23
N PRO A 117 -3.34 11.70 1.03
CA PRO A 117 -4.44 12.56 0.61
C PRO A 117 -4.67 13.64 1.68
N GLY A 118 -4.17 14.85 1.46
CA GLY A 118 -4.36 16.00 2.37
C GLY A 118 -3.09 16.74 2.80
N GLU A 119 -1.89 16.16 2.64
CA GLU A 119 -0.62 16.87 2.93
C GLU A 119 -0.29 17.96 1.87
N SER A 120 -1.08 18.02 0.79
CA SER A 120 -0.95 19.04 -0.25
C SER A 120 -1.51 20.39 0.23
N ALA A 121 -0.64 21.17 0.89
CA ALA A 121 -0.66 22.64 0.96
C ALA A 121 -1.70 23.37 1.84
N SER A 122 -2.56 22.70 2.63
CA SER A 122 -3.56 23.43 3.44
C SER A 122 -3.10 23.91 4.83
N GLU A 123 -2.00 23.39 5.39
CA GLU A 123 -1.58 23.80 6.75
C GLU A 123 -0.75 25.09 6.82
N ALA A 124 -0.40 25.70 5.68
CA ALA A 124 0.38 26.94 5.68
C ALA A 124 -0.45 28.23 5.60
N SER A 125 -1.78 28.16 5.44
CA SER A 125 -2.58 29.36 5.08
C SER A 125 -3.73 29.75 6.01
N ASP A 126 -3.99 29.02 7.11
CA ASP A 126 -5.09 29.33 8.05
C ASP A 126 -4.61 29.52 9.51
N ALA A 127 -3.45 30.17 9.69
CA ALA A 127 -3.18 30.88 10.93
C ALA A 127 -3.91 32.24 10.87
N PRO A 128 -4.92 32.51 11.73
CA PRO A 128 -5.57 33.82 11.75
C PRO A 128 -4.55 34.90 12.10
N PRO A 129 -4.61 36.09 11.49
CA PRO A 129 -3.72 37.19 11.85
C PRO A 129 -3.97 37.57 13.31
N ALA A 130 -3.00 37.27 14.17
CA ALA A 130 -2.99 37.78 15.53
C ALA A 130 -2.87 39.31 15.46
N GLU A 131 -3.95 39.98 15.85
CA GLU A 131 -4.01 41.44 15.96
C GLU A 131 -2.92 41.95 16.91
N SER A 132 -2.22 42.98 16.46
CA SER A 132 -1.21 43.72 17.24
C SER A 132 -1.80 44.27 18.53
N GLY A 133 -1.26 43.83 19.67
CA GLY A 133 -1.56 44.37 21.00
C GLY A 133 -0.30 44.54 21.83
N ALA A 134 0.24 45.76 21.80
CA ALA A 134 1.06 46.48 22.78
C ALA A 134 2.08 45.74 23.69
N SER A 135 3.33 46.18 23.51
CA SER A 135 4.54 46.10 24.34
C SER A 135 4.39 46.00 25.87
N THR A 136 5.17 45.09 26.48
CA THR A 136 5.76 45.28 27.82
C THR A 136 7.10 44.53 27.89
N PRO A 137 8.19 45.12 28.43
CA PRO A 137 9.48 44.44 28.52
C PRO A 137 9.57 43.59 29.80
N ALA A 138 9.95 42.32 29.67
CA ALA A 138 10.26 41.45 30.79
C ALA A 138 11.71 40.93 30.73
N THR A 139 12.34 41.07 31.88
CA THR A 139 13.72 40.78 32.30
C THR A 139 14.12 39.31 32.10
N PRO A 140 15.41 38.99 31.84
CA PRO A 140 15.85 37.61 31.69
C PRO A 140 15.97 36.92 33.06
N ALA A 141 15.22 35.83 33.26
CA ALA A 141 15.41 34.91 34.37
C ALA A 141 16.10 33.64 33.86
N THR A 142 17.33 33.45 34.32
CA THR A 142 18.14 32.25 34.15
C THR A 142 17.52 31.11 34.96
N ALA A 143 16.99 30.08 34.29
CA ALA A 143 16.61 28.82 34.93
C ALA A 143 17.40 27.68 34.28
N ALA A 144 18.34 27.14 35.06
CA ALA A 144 19.08 25.93 34.74
C ALA A 144 18.14 24.73 34.86
N ASN A 145 17.77 24.14 33.73
CA ASN A 145 17.15 22.82 33.70
C ASN A 145 18.23 21.76 33.47
N THR A 146 18.48 20.98 34.52
CA THR A 146 19.22 19.73 34.50
C THR A 146 18.46 18.73 33.62
N ALA A 147 18.92 18.55 32.39
CA ALA A 147 18.41 17.53 31.49
C ALA A 147 18.91 16.15 31.94
N THR A 148 17.98 15.33 32.42
CA THR A 148 18.17 13.88 32.55
C THR A 148 18.27 13.30 31.14
N ALA A 149 19.43 12.72 30.83
CA ALA A 149 19.74 12.12 29.54
C ALA A 149 18.82 10.93 29.23
N ALA A 150 17.93 11.11 28.25
CA ALA A 150 17.32 10.00 27.54
C ALA A 150 18.36 9.37 26.59
N PRO A 151 18.38 8.04 26.41
CA PRO A 151 19.34 7.39 25.52
C PRO A 151 19.07 7.80 24.07
N THR A 152 20.04 8.49 23.47
CA THR A 152 20.08 8.77 22.03
C THR A 152 20.08 7.45 21.26
N PRO A 153 19.09 7.17 20.38
CA PRO A 153 19.20 6.02 19.49
C PRO A 153 20.41 6.25 18.59
N ALA A 154 21.33 5.28 18.58
CA ALA A 154 22.53 5.32 17.76
C ALA A 154 22.12 5.56 16.30
N GLY A 155 22.50 6.72 15.76
CA GLY A 155 22.16 7.13 14.41
C GLY A 155 22.62 6.07 13.41
N THR A 156 21.67 5.46 12.72
CA THR A 156 21.94 4.65 11.54
C THR A 156 22.79 5.50 10.59
N PRO A 157 23.98 5.04 10.17
CA PRO A 157 24.83 5.82 9.29
C PRO A 157 24.04 6.19 8.03
N ALA A 158 24.04 7.48 7.68
CA ALA A 158 23.38 7.97 6.47
C ALA A 158 23.86 7.12 5.28
N ALA A 159 22.95 6.33 4.70
CA ALA A 159 23.26 5.48 3.57
C ALA A 159 23.77 6.38 2.43
N ARG A 160 24.96 6.09 1.90
CA ARG A 160 25.47 6.85 0.75
C ARG A 160 24.55 6.62 -0.44
N LEU A 161 24.18 7.70 -1.12
CA LEU A 161 23.40 7.65 -2.35
C LEU A 161 24.15 6.81 -3.41
N PRO A 162 23.43 6.00 -4.21
CA PRO A 162 24.05 5.18 -5.24
C PRO A 162 24.63 6.07 -6.34
N ALA A 163 25.96 6.08 -6.46
CA ALA A 163 26.69 6.89 -7.44
C ALA A 163 26.95 6.17 -8.78
N THR A 164 26.45 4.94 -8.95
CA THR A 164 26.64 4.14 -10.17
C THR A 164 25.36 3.39 -10.53
N VAL A 165 25.21 3.00 -11.80
CA VAL A 165 24.05 2.21 -12.27
C VAL A 165 23.92 0.86 -11.54
N PRO A 166 24.98 0.04 -11.35
CA PRO A 166 24.86 -1.19 -10.56
C PRO A 166 24.42 -0.96 -9.11
N ALA A 167 24.89 0.13 -8.50
CA ALA A 167 24.46 0.51 -7.14
C ALA A 167 22.98 0.92 -7.12
N LEU A 168 22.50 1.64 -8.14
CA LEU A 168 21.09 2.01 -8.26
C LEU A 168 20.19 0.78 -8.46
N VAL A 169 20.61 -0.18 -9.32
CA VAL A 169 19.91 -1.46 -9.52
C VAL A 169 19.77 -2.21 -8.21
N THR A 170 20.87 -2.29 -7.44
CA THR A 170 20.89 -2.99 -6.13
C THR A 170 19.96 -2.29 -5.14
N ALA A 171 20.06 -0.96 -5.03
CA ALA A 171 19.24 -0.17 -4.11
C ALA A 171 17.74 -0.21 -4.46
N LEU A 172 17.38 -0.21 -5.75
CA LEU A 172 16.00 -0.43 -6.19
C LEU A 172 15.48 -1.82 -5.80
N ALA A 173 16.31 -2.86 -5.95
CA ALA A 173 15.92 -4.22 -5.60
C ALA A 173 15.77 -4.39 -4.08
N ASP A 174 16.66 -3.78 -3.29
CA ASP A 174 16.57 -3.75 -1.83
C ASP A 174 15.31 -3.01 -1.35
N SER A 175 15.08 -1.79 -1.86
CA SER A 175 13.88 -1.01 -1.55
C SER A 175 12.62 -1.79 -1.93
N GLY A 176 12.59 -2.38 -3.13
CA GLY A 176 11.45 -3.15 -3.60
C GLY A 176 11.14 -4.35 -2.70
N ARG A 177 12.16 -5.10 -2.25
CA ARG A 177 11.98 -6.19 -1.27
C ARG A 177 11.45 -5.68 0.07
N GLN A 178 11.98 -4.56 0.56
CA GLN A 178 11.51 -3.95 1.81
C GLN A 178 10.04 -3.55 1.69
N ARG A 179 9.62 -2.94 0.57
CA ARG A 179 8.21 -2.56 0.36
C ARG A 179 7.27 -3.78 0.31
N LEU A 180 7.70 -4.90 -0.29
CA LEU A 180 6.91 -6.14 -0.25
C LEU A 180 6.80 -6.71 1.17
N ALA A 181 7.86 -6.61 1.98
CA ALA A 181 7.82 -7.02 3.39
C ALA A 181 6.90 -6.10 4.22
N ASP A 182 7.00 -4.78 4.03
CA ASP A 182 6.15 -3.79 4.69
C ASP A 182 4.67 -3.99 4.29
N ALA A 183 4.40 -4.30 3.02
CA ALA A 183 3.06 -4.61 2.54
C ALA A 183 2.42 -5.80 3.26
N ALA A 184 3.21 -6.79 3.70
CA ALA A 184 2.68 -7.92 4.44
C ALA A 184 2.22 -7.56 5.86
N ALA A 185 2.74 -6.46 6.43
CA ALA A 185 2.39 -5.96 7.77
C ALA A 185 1.47 -4.73 7.75
N ALA A 186 1.31 -4.08 6.60
CA ALA A 186 0.44 -2.92 6.43
C ALA A 186 -1.03 -3.33 6.30
N ASP A 187 -1.94 -2.38 6.55
CA ASP A 187 -3.37 -2.59 6.53
C ASP A 187 -4.01 -2.16 5.20
N GLY A 188 -5.09 -2.85 4.81
CA GLY A 188 -6.01 -2.38 3.78
C GLY A 188 -5.34 -1.94 2.47
N GLY A 189 -5.80 -0.80 1.94
CA GLY A 189 -5.26 -0.20 0.72
C GLY A 189 -3.77 0.14 0.77
N MET A 190 -3.20 0.39 1.97
CA MET A 190 -1.77 0.70 2.11
C MET A 190 -0.90 -0.50 1.76
N ALA A 191 -1.32 -1.71 2.15
CA ALA A 191 -0.63 -2.93 1.73
C ALA A 191 -0.63 -3.12 0.22
N ARG A 192 -1.77 -2.85 -0.44
CA ARG A 192 -1.86 -2.90 -1.91
C ARG A 192 -0.92 -1.88 -2.55
N LEU A 193 -0.89 -0.65 -2.05
CA LEU A 193 0.02 0.40 -2.52
C LEU A 193 1.49 -0.03 -2.36
N LEU A 194 1.90 -0.46 -1.16
CA LEU A 194 3.27 -0.88 -0.89
C LEU A 194 3.67 -2.11 -1.72
N ALA A 195 2.76 -3.07 -1.92
CA ALA A 195 3.00 -4.24 -2.76
C ALA A 195 3.17 -3.85 -4.24
N ALA A 196 2.36 -2.90 -4.73
CA ALA A 196 2.48 -2.35 -6.08
C ALA A 196 3.80 -1.58 -6.27
N VAL A 197 4.17 -0.71 -5.32
CA VAL A 197 5.46 0.01 -5.34
C VAL A 197 6.62 -0.97 -5.37
N GLY A 198 6.64 -1.96 -4.46
CA GLY A 198 7.70 -2.95 -4.37
C GLY A 198 7.83 -3.82 -5.63
N THR A 199 6.70 -4.25 -6.18
CA THR A 199 6.65 -5.01 -7.44
C THR A 199 7.22 -4.18 -8.59
N GLY A 200 6.80 -2.92 -8.73
CA GLY A 200 7.30 -2.02 -9.78
C GLY A 200 8.81 -1.77 -9.67
N GLN A 201 9.33 -1.57 -8.47
CA GLN A 201 10.76 -1.37 -8.22
C GLN A 201 11.59 -2.61 -8.58
N LEU A 202 11.14 -3.81 -8.23
CA LEU A 202 11.84 -5.06 -8.57
C LEU A 202 11.82 -5.35 -10.08
N LEU A 203 10.71 -5.07 -10.76
CA LEU A 203 10.62 -5.19 -12.21
C LEU A 203 11.54 -4.18 -12.90
N ARG A 204 11.56 -2.92 -12.45
CA ARG A 204 12.43 -1.89 -13.01
C ARG A 204 13.90 -2.14 -12.72
N ALA A 205 14.27 -2.63 -11.54
CA ALA A 205 15.63 -3.03 -11.23
C ALA A 205 16.13 -4.11 -12.21
N SER A 206 15.28 -5.10 -12.50
CA SER A 206 15.60 -6.18 -13.45
C SER A 206 15.73 -5.65 -14.89
N ALA A 207 14.82 -4.77 -15.32
CA ALA A 207 14.87 -4.15 -16.63
C ALA A 207 16.10 -3.25 -16.81
N LEU A 208 16.37 -2.38 -15.83
CA LEU A 208 17.56 -1.53 -15.80
C LEU A 208 18.85 -2.36 -15.85
N ALA A 209 18.90 -3.48 -15.13
CA ALA A 209 20.06 -4.37 -15.16
C ALA A 209 20.30 -4.94 -16.57
N SER A 210 19.24 -5.45 -17.20
CA SER A 210 19.29 -5.99 -18.56
C SER A 210 19.66 -4.94 -19.61
N GLU A 211 19.07 -3.74 -19.54
CA GLU A 211 19.29 -2.65 -20.49
C GLU A 211 20.72 -2.07 -20.40
N THR A 212 21.36 -2.19 -19.24
CA THR A 212 22.71 -1.64 -18.97
C THR A 212 23.81 -2.70 -18.96
N GLY A 213 23.46 -3.96 -19.19
CA GLY A 213 24.41 -5.08 -19.15
C GLY A 213 25.01 -5.32 -17.76
N THR A 214 24.35 -4.84 -16.70
CA THR A 214 24.79 -5.07 -15.32
C THR A 214 24.23 -6.39 -14.80
N ALA A 215 24.85 -6.95 -13.75
CA ALA A 215 24.39 -8.21 -13.18
C ALA A 215 22.95 -8.07 -12.67
N ALA A 216 22.07 -9.00 -13.06
CA ALA A 216 20.71 -9.03 -12.56
C ALA A 216 20.71 -9.13 -11.03
N PRO A 217 19.85 -8.38 -10.32
CA PRO A 217 19.74 -8.52 -8.88
C PRO A 217 19.34 -9.97 -8.53
N PRO A 218 19.75 -10.47 -7.36
CA PRO A 218 19.23 -11.74 -6.85
C PRO A 218 17.70 -11.73 -6.94
N ARG A 219 17.13 -12.85 -7.39
CA ARG A 219 15.68 -12.98 -7.44
C ARG A 219 15.14 -12.74 -6.03
N ALA A 220 14.09 -11.92 -5.92
CA ALA A 220 13.40 -11.77 -4.66
C ALA A 220 12.75 -13.12 -4.33
N ASP A 221 13.22 -13.77 -3.27
CA ASP A 221 12.61 -14.97 -2.73
C ASP A 221 11.36 -14.58 -1.95
N VAL A 222 10.31 -14.16 -2.68
CA VAL A 222 8.98 -13.97 -2.10
C VAL A 222 8.37 -15.36 -1.95
N ALA A 223 8.65 -16.00 -0.82
CA ALA A 223 8.20 -17.35 -0.57
C ALA A 223 6.68 -17.41 -0.50
N PHE A 224 6.08 -18.30 -1.30
CA PHE A 224 4.67 -18.63 -1.11
C PHE A 224 4.50 -19.33 0.24
N PRO A 225 3.66 -18.81 1.14
CA PRO A 225 3.43 -19.46 2.42
C PRO A 225 2.84 -20.85 2.18
N LYS A 226 3.26 -21.83 2.99
CA LYS A 226 2.68 -23.17 2.95
C LYS A 226 1.31 -23.11 3.57
N LEU A 227 0.31 -23.05 2.71
CA LEU A 227 -1.07 -23.02 3.10
C LEU A 227 -1.46 -24.35 3.79
N SER A 228 -1.44 -24.38 5.13
CA SER A 228 -2.00 -25.45 5.95
C SER A 228 -3.22 -24.98 6.76
N GLY A 229 -4.32 -25.72 6.73
CA GLY A 229 -5.51 -25.42 7.55
C GLY A 229 -6.81 -25.91 6.92
N THR A 230 -7.68 -26.49 7.74
CA THR A 230 -9.05 -26.87 7.39
C THR A 230 -10.02 -25.83 7.94
N CYS A 231 -11.12 -25.54 7.23
CA CYS A 231 -12.22 -24.75 7.79
C CYS A 231 -12.58 -25.37 9.16
N PRO A 232 -12.61 -24.58 10.25
CA PRO A 232 -13.06 -25.10 11.53
C PRO A 232 -14.50 -25.56 11.33
N SER A 233 -14.71 -26.86 11.16
CA SER A 233 -16.05 -27.44 11.15
C SER A 233 -16.67 -27.01 12.46
N GLU A 234 -17.77 -26.25 12.38
CA GLU A 234 -18.57 -25.86 13.54
C GLU A 234 -18.66 -27.09 14.42
N SER A 235 -17.89 -27.06 15.52
CA SER A 235 -17.79 -28.19 16.41
C SER A 235 -19.20 -28.46 16.82
N THR A 236 -19.69 -29.63 16.43
CA THR A 236 -21.03 -30.13 16.67
C THR A 236 -21.25 -30.06 18.17
N GLN A 237 -21.74 -28.90 18.63
CA GLN A 237 -22.29 -28.73 19.94
C GLN A 237 -23.64 -29.41 19.84
N ALA A 238 -23.55 -30.75 19.85
CA ALA A 238 -24.66 -31.65 20.00
C ALA A 238 -25.37 -31.19 21.27
N ARG A 239 -26.41 -30.37 21.09
CA ARG A 239 -27.53 -30.33 22.02
C ARG A 239 -28.11 -31.73 22.00
N SER A 240 -27.58 -32.55 22.90
CA SER A 240 -28.21 -33.73 23.42
C SER A 240 -29.52 -33.31 24.11
N SER A 241 -30.57 -33.13 23.30
CA SER A 241 -32.00 -33.06 23.64
C SER A 241 -32.71 -33.11 22.28
N GLN A 242 -33.50 -34.09 21.85
CA GLN A 242 -34.46 -34.93 22.57
C GLN A 242 -35.12 -35.83 21.49
N PRO A 243 -35.44 -37.11 21.76
CA PRO A 243 -36.14 -37.97 20.80
C PRO A 243 -37.64 -37.65 20.79
N GLY A 244 -38.21 -37.38 19.62
CA GLY A 244 -39.63 -37.07 19.44
C GLY A 244 -40.16 -37.51 18.08
N SER A 245 -40.54 -38.79 18.00
CA SER A 245 -41.69 -39.36 17.28
C SER A 245 -42.10 -38.83 15.89
N ALA A 246 -41.80 -39.67 14.89
CA ALA A 246 -42.59 -40.09 13.72
C ALA A 246 -43.78 -39.25 13.21
N GLN A 247 -43.79 -38.94 11.90
CA GLN A 247 -44.97 -39.12 11.03
C GLN A 247 -44.59 -39.29 9.54
N PRO A 248 -45.14 -40.28 8.81
CA PRO A 248 -44.97 -40.44 7.37
C PRO A 248 -46.15 -39.84 6.57
N GLY A 249 -45.87 -39.24 5.41
CA GLY A 249 -46.90 -38.66 4.55
C GLY A 249 -46.42 -38.34 3.12
N SER A 250 -46.50 -39.37 2.27
CA SER A 250 -46.93 -39.38 0.86
C SER A 250 -46.62 -38.22 -0.11
N ALA A 251 -45.78 -38.56 -1.10
CA ALA A 251 -45.94 -38.38 -2.56
C ALA A 251 -46.73 -37.18 -3.13
N GLN A 252 -46.08 -36.44 -4.06
CA GLN A 252 -46.58 -36.37 -5.44
C GLN A 252 -45.53 -35.84 -6.43
N ALA A 253 -45.46 -36.55 -7.56
CA ALA A 253 -44.73 -36.20 -8.76
C ALA A 253 -45.57 -35.27 -9.64
N THR A 254 -44.93 -34.32 -10.31
CA THR A 254 -45.48 -33.68 -11.51
C THR A 254 -44.36 -33.45 -12.53
N THR A 255 -44.37 -34.33 -13.52
CA THR A 255 -43.74 -34.16 -14.84
C THR A 255 -44.56 -33.18 -15.68
N GLY A 256 -43.90 -32.30 -16.41
CA GLY A 256 -44.48 -31.51 -17.49
C GLY A 256 -43.40 -30.95 -18.42
N PRO A 257 -43.43 -31.24 -19.75
CA PRO A 257 -42.51 -30.69 -20.73
C PRO A 257 -43.13 -29.50 -21.49
N ALA A 258 -42.34 -28.48 -21.84
CA ALA A 258 -42.62 -27.51 -22.89
C ALA A 258 -41.28 -26.91 -23.36
N GLU A 259 -40.76 -27.28 -24.53
CA GLU A 259 -41.02 -26.70 -25.87
C GLU A 259 -40.23 -25.40 -26.14
N SER A 260 -39.21 -25.58 -26.99
CA SER A 260 -38.72 -24.71 -28.07
C SER A 260 -39.00 -23.21 -28.06
N ALA A 261 -37.91 -22.43 -28.03
CA ALA A 261 -37.83 -21.20 -28.80
C ALA A 261 -36.41 -21.06 -29.38
N SER A 262 -36.31 -21.29 -30.69
CA SER A 262 -35.21 -20.85 -31.55
C SER A 262 -35.19 -19.32 -31.56
N GLY A 263 -34.03 -18.73 -31.28
CA GLY A 263 -33.80 -17.28 -31.34
C GLY A 263 -32.39 -17.00 -31.84
N ASP A 264 -32.32 -16.19 -32.88
CA ASP A 264 -31.17 -15.93 -33.75
C ASP A 264 -29.85 -15.57 -33.05
N ALA A 265 -28.79 -15.99 -33.73
CA ALA A 265 -27.42 -15.60 -33.49
C ALA A 265 -27.23 -14.09 -33.70
N ALA A 266 -26.82 -13.40 -32.64
CA ALA A 266 -26.12 -12.12 -32.74
C ALA A 266 -24.90 -12.18 -31.80
N ALA A 267 -23.72 -12.06 -32.40
CA ALA A 267 -22.44 -11.98 -31.70
C ALA A 267 -22.36 -10.70 -30.85
N PRO A 268 -21.84 -10.74 -29.62
CA PRO A 268 -21.42 -9.54 -28.93
C PRO A 268 -19.97 -9.19 -29.29
N ASP A 269 -19.78 -8.08 -29.98
CA ASP A 269 -18.53 -7.33 -29.98
C ASP A 269 -18.35 -6.72 -28.58
N ASN A 270 -17.50 -7.33 -27.76
CA ASN A 270 -17.14 -6.82 -26.44
C ASN A 270 -16.06 -5.73 -26.56
N ALA A 271 -16.50 -4.47 -26.59
CA ALA A 271 -15.75 -3.31 -26.14
C ALA A 271 -16.60 -2.60 -25.06
N PRO A 272 -16.07 -2.25 -23.87
CA PRO A 272 -16.87 -1.55 -22.88
C PRO A 272 -16.98 -0.07 -23.29
N ALA A 273 -18.11 0.30 -23.89
CA ALA A 273 -18.50 1.68 -24.07
C ALA A 273 -19.10 2.21 -22.77
N ALA A 274 -18.51 3.28 -22.26
CA ALA A 274 -19.01 4.05 -21.14
C ALA A 274 -20.32 4.76 -21.51
N GLY A 275 -21.35 4.56 -20.68
CA GLY A 275 -22.53 5.44 -20.65
C GLY A 275 -23.79 4.75 -20.15
N THR A 276 -24.27 5.13 -18.96
CA THR A 276 -25.67 5.58 -18.71
C THR A 276 -25.87 5.99 -17.24
N GLN A 277 -26.21 7.28 -17.08
CA GLN A 277 -27.12 7.93 -16.13
C GLN A 277 -27.41 7.31 -14.74
N GLY A 278 -26.95 8.00 -13.69
CA GLY A 278 -27.84 8.73 -12.76
C GLY A 278 -28.85 7.94 -11.92
N VAL A 279 -28.38 7.01 -11.10
CA VAL A 279 -29.12 6.49 -9.92
C VAL A 279 -28.39 6.98 -8.67
N PRO A 280 -29.08 7.45 -7.60
CA PRO A 280 -28.42 7.92 -6.39
C PRO A 280 -27.56 6.81 -5.78
N ALA A 281 -26.28 7.13 -5.56
CA ALA A 281 -25.24 6.25 -5.09
C ALA A 281 -25.55 5.69 -3.70
N THR A 282 -26.21 4.54 -3.68
CA THR A 282 -26.02 3.58 -2.58
C THR A 282 -24.55 3.21 -2.65
N HIS A 283 -23.75 3.46 -1.61
CA HIS A 283 -22.35 3.04 -1.60
C HIS A 283 -22.29 1.58 -2.05
N PRO A 284 -21.52 1.24 -3.11
CA PRO A 284 -21.48 -0.13 -3.59
C PRO A 284 -21.10 -1.00 -2.39
N ALA A 285 -21.91 -2.02 -2.14
CA ALA A 285 -21.69 -2.99 -1.07
C ALA A 285 -20.20 -3.38 -1.10
N GLY A 286 -19.50 -3.09 0.00
CA GLY A 286 -18.05 -3.09 0.05
C GLY A 286 -17.46 -4.38 -0.54
N VAL A 287 -16.43 -4.23 -1.38
CA VAL A 287 -15.71 -5.37 -1.95
C VAL A 287 -15.15 -6.21 -0.80
N SER A 288 -15.62 -7.46 -0.68
CA SER A 288 -15.21 -8.36 0.39
C SER A 288 -13.97 -9.17 0.01
N ALA A 289 -13.24 -9.67 1.01
CA ALA A 289 -12.13 -10.61 0.78
C ALA A 289 -12.58 -11.88 0.02
N GLU A 290 -13.83 -12.32 0.23
CA GLU A 290 -14.44 -13.42 -0.52
C GLU A 290 -14.56 -13.08 -2.02
N ALA A 291 -15.07 -11.89 -2.35
CA ALA A 291 -15.20 -11.45 -3.74
C ALA A 291 -13.84 -11.31 -4.43
N ALA A 292 -12.84 -10.76 -3.73
CA ALA A 292 -11.47 -10.64 -4.24
C ALA A 292 -10.84 -12.02 -4.50
N LEU A 293 -10.98 -12.96 -3.57
CA LEU A 293 -10.47 -14.32 -3.76
C LEU A 293 -11.20 -15.07 -4.89
N ALA A 294 -12.52 -14.88 -5.02
CA ALA A 294 -13.30 -15.43 -6.11
C ALA A 294 -12.90 -14.85 -7.48
N ALA A 295 -12.47 -13.59 -7.52
CA ALA A 295 -11.90 -12.95 -8.71
C ALA A 295 -10.54 -13.57 -9.06
N VAL A 296 -9.65 -13.76 -8.08
CA VAL A 296 -8.35 -14.44 -8.30
C VAL A 296 -8.55 -15.86 -8.84
N ILE A 297 -9.47 -16.65 -8.28
CA ILE A 297 -9.78 -18.00 -8.79
C ILE A 297 -10.21 -17.94 -10.27
N GLN A 298 -11.06 -16.97 -10.63
CA GLN A 298 -11.52 -16.80 -12.00
C GLN A 298 -10.37 -16.40 -12.94
N THR A 299 -9.55 -15.42 -12.54
CA THR A 299 -8.35 -14.99 -13.28
C THR A 299 -7.39 -16.15 -13.52
N GLU A 300 -7.14 -16.98 -12.51
CA GLU A 300 -6.22 -18.12 -12.62
C GLU A 300 -6.79 -19.22 -13.52
N ALA A 301 -8.10 -19.48 -13.45
CA ALA A 301 -8.75 -20.43 -14.36
C ALA A 301 -8.71 -19.96 -15.82
N GLU A 302 -8.93 -18.66 -16.06
CA GLU A 302 -8.79 -18.05 -17.38
C GLU A 302 -7.34 -18.11 -17.88
N ALA A 303 -6.36 -17.86 -17.01
CA ALA A 303 -4.94 -18.00 -17.31
C ALA A 303 -4.58 -19.43 -17.73
N VAL A 304 -4.98 -20.45 -16.95
CA VAL A 304 -4.78 -21.87 -17.29
C VAL A 304 -5.34 -22.16 -18.69
N TYR A 305 -6.58 -21.73 -18.98
CA TYR A 305 -7.19 -21.91 -20.30
C TYR A 305 -6.40 -21.20 -21.42
N GLY A 306 -6.03 -19.93 -21.21
CA GLY A 306 -5.24 -19.15 -22.17
C GLY A 306 -3.89 -19.80 -22.49
N TYR A 307 -3.18 -20.29 -21.48
CA TYR A 307 -1.91 -21.00 -21.65
C TYR A 307 -2.08 -22.33 -22.40
N GLN A 308 -3.11 -23.12 -22.10
CA GLN A 308 -3.42 -24.35 -22.84
C GLN A 308 -3.69 -24.07 -24.32
N VAL A 309 -4.41 -22.98 -24.63
CA VAL A 309 -4.66 -22.55 -26.02
C VAL A 309 -3.38 -22.03 -26.69
N ALA A 310 -2.53 -21.29 -25.98
CA ALA A 310 -1.31 -20.72 -26.53
C ALA A 310 -0.22 -21.77 -26.80
N LEU A 311 -0.08 -22.78 -25.93
CA LEU A 311 1.00 -23.76 -25.97
C LEU A 311 1.23 -24.42 -27.34
N PRO A 312 0.21 -24.93 -28.08
CA PRO A 312 0.42 -25.51 -29.41
C PRO A 312 0.76 -24.48 -30.50
N ARG A 313 0.69 -23.18 -30.19
CA ARG A 313 0.90 -22.06 -31.13
C ARG A 313 2.21 -21.31 -30.90
N VAL A 314 2.85 -21.51 -29.75
CA VAL A 314 4.18 -20.95 -29.45
C VAL A 314 5.25 -22.03 -29.67
N GLY A 315 6.40 -21.65 -30.23
CA GLY A 315 7.50 -22.56 -30.55
C GLY A 315 8.74 -22.35 -29.68
N GLY A 316 9.66 -23.32 -29.70
CA GLY A 316 11.01 -23.19 -29.15
C GLY A 316 11.06 -22.89 -27.65
N ALA A 317 11.94 -21.97 -27.23
CA ALA A 317 12.11 -21.59 -25.83
C ALA A 317 10.83 -20.99 -25.22
N ALA A 318 10.02 -20.28 -26.02
CA ALA A 318 8.74 -19.73 -25.58
C ALA A 318 7.75 -20.83 -25.20
N ALA A 319 7.69 -21.94 -25.94
CA ALA A 319 6.84 -23.08 -25.60
C ALA A 319 7.22 -23.69 -24.24
N LYS A 320 8.52 -23.81 -23.95
CA LYS A 320 8.99 -24.26 -22.64
C LYS A 320 8.56 -23.30 -21.53
N SER A 321 8.78 -22.00 -21.70
CA SER A 321 8.35 -20.98 -20.74
C SER A 321 6.83 -21.00 -20.52
N ALA A 322 6.04 -21.19 -21.57
CA ALA A 322 4.60 -21.32 -21.49
C ALA A 322 4.15 -22.58 -20.73
N ALA A 323 4.78 -23.74 -20.98
CA ALA A 323 4.49 -24.96 -20.23
C ALA A 323 4.80 -24.82 -18.74
N GLU A 324 5.93 -24.20 -18.40
CA GLU A 324 6.28 -23.92 -17.00
C GLU A 324 5.31 -22.93 -16.35
N ALA A 325 4.85 -21.91 -17.09
CA ALA A 325 3.87 -20.95 -16.58
C ALA A 325 2.48 -21.59 -16.40
N LEU A 326 2.06 -22.46 -17.32
CA LEU A 326 0.83 -23.25 -17.18
C LEU A 326 0.84 -24.06 -15.87
N ALA A 327 1.90 -24.82 -15.62
CA ALA A 327 2.03 -25.59 -14.38
C ALA A 327 1.99 -24.70 -13.12
N ARG A 328 2.56 -23.48 -13.19
CA ARG A 328 2.48 -22.50 -12.10
C ARG A 328 1.05 -22.01 -11.87
N HIS A 329 0.30 -21.68 -12.92
CA HIS A 329 -1.09 -21.26 -12.81
C HIS A 329 -1.99 -22.36 -12.24
N GLU A 330 -1.75 -23.62 -12.59
CA GLU A 330 -2.48 -24.75 -12.00
C GLU A 330 -2.23 -24.85 -10.48
N VAL A 331 -0.99 -24.62 -10.03
CA VAL A 331 -0.64 -24.56 -8.61
C VAL A 331 -1.28 -23.34 -7.93
N LEU A 332 -1.27 -22.17 -8.56
CA LEU A 332 -1.89 -20.95 -8.03
C LEU A 332 -3.40 -21.10 -7.90
N LEU A 333 -4.07 -21.64 -8.92
CA LEU A 333 -5.50 -21.93 -8.91
C LEU A 333 -5.87 -22.89 -7.77
N SER A 334 -5.15 -24.00 -7.64
CA SER A 334 -5.34 -24.96 -6.55
C SER A 334 -5.11 -24.33 -5.17
N GLY A 335 -4.10 -23.46 -5.06
CA GLY A 335 -3.81 -22.67 -3.86
C GLY A 335 -4.94 -21.73 -3.48
N ALA A 336 -5.46 -20.96 -4.44
CA ALA A 336 -6.57 -20.02 -4.23
C ALA A 336 -7.88 -20.73 -3.84
N GLU A 337 -8.20 -21.86 -4.47
CA GLU A 337 -9.34 -22.69 -4.07
C GLU A 337 -9.16 -23.28 -2.67
N SER A 338 -7.93 -23.61 -2.28
CA SER A 338 -7.62 -24.11 -0.93
C SER A 338 -7.72 -23.01 0.13
N LEU A 339 -7.31 -21.78 -0.19
CA LEU A 339 -7.57 -20.59 0.64
C LEU A 339 -9.07 -20.37 0.84
N SER A 340 -9.84 -20.44 -0.24
CA SER A 340 -11.30 -20.25 -0.21
C SER A 340 -11.96 -21.27 0.72
N ARG A 341 -11.60 -22.55 0.58
CA ARG A 341 -12.07 -23.62 1.49
C ARG A 341 -11.65 -23.40 2.94
N ARG A 342 -10.42 -22.96 3.21
CA ARG A 342 -9.95 -22.70 4.59
C ARG A 342 -10.74 -21.58 5.25
N LEU A 343 -10.99 -20.50 4.50
CA LEU A 343 -11.77 -19.35 4.95
C LEU A 343 -13.29 -19.62 4.93
N CYS A 344 -13.69 -20.87 4.65
CA CYS A 344 -15.07 -21.32 4.59
C CYS A 344 -15.91 -20.57 3.54
N PHE A 345 -15.27 -20.03 2.50
CA PHE A 345 -15.94 -19.45 1.34
C PHE A 345 -16.35 -20.53 0.35
N ALA A 346 -17.46 -20.29 -0.37
CA ALA A 346 -17.91 -21.22 -1.40
C ALA A 346 -17.03 -21.10 -2.65
N VAL A 347 -16.46 -22.22 -3.10
CA VAL A 347 -15.72 -22.27 -4.37
C VAL A 347 -16.74 -22.36 -5.51
N ARG A 348 -16.79 -21.32 -6.34
CA ARG A 348 -17.66 -21.31 -7.53
C ARG A 348 -17.24 -22.42 -8.51
N PRO A 349 -18.19 -23.12 -9.15
CA PRO A 349 -17.87 -24.04 -10.24
C PRO A 349 -17.08 -23.34 -11.34
N ARG A 350 -16.10 -24.04 -11.92
CA ARG A 350 -15.30 -23.52 -13.02
C ARG A 350 -16.14 -23.41 -14.30
N GLU A 351 -15.89 -22.37 -15.07
CA GLU A 351 -16.48 -22.24 -16.41
C GLU A 351 -15.89 -23.30 -17.35
N ALA A 352 -16.69 -23.78 -18.30
CA ALA A 352 -16.25 -24.80 -19.25
C ALA A 352 -15.25 -24.27 -20.31
N GLY A 353 -15.17 -22.95 -20.48
CA GLY A 353 -14.24 -22.29 -21.39
C GLY A 353 -14.35 -20.77 -21.30
N TYR A 354 -13.29 -20.09 -21.76
CA TYR A 354 -13.18 -18.64 -21.72
C TYR A 354 -13.05 -18.06 -23.13
N ALA A 355 -13.62 -16.88 -23.35
CA ALA A 355 -13.50 -16.19 -24.62
C ALA A 355 -12.11 -15.55 -24.75
N LEU A 356 -11.32 -15.97 -25.73
CA LEU A 356 -10.04 -15.34 -26.07
C LEU A 356 -10.20 -14.45 -27.30
N GLY A 357 -9.76 -13.19 -27.19
CA GLY A 357 -9.87 -12.24 -28.30
C GLY A 357 -9.06 -12.64 -29.53
N GLN A 358 -9.47 -12.18 -30.72
CA GLN A 358 -8.77 -12.49 -31.97
C GLN A 358 -7.30 -12.07 -31.98
N SER A 359 -6.96 -10.99 -31.28
CA SER A 359 -5.57 -10.53 -31.12
C SER A 359 -4.70 -11.50 -30.33
N PHE A 360 -5.29 -12.34 -29.46
CA PHE A 360 -4.59 -13.41 -28.76
C PHE A 360 -4.20 -14.52 -29.75
N LEU A 361 -5.12 -14.92 -30.63
CA LEU A 361 -4.85 -15.95 -31.63
C LEU A 361 -3.82 -15.50 -32.67
N ALA A 362 -3.85 -14.22 -33.05
CA ALA A 362 -2.90 -13.63 -33.98
C ALA A 362 -1.47 -13.51 -33.39
N SER A 363 -1.36 -13.27 -32.09
CA SER A 363 -0.07 -13.18 -31.39
C SER A 363 -0.17 -13.78 -29.98
N PRO A 364 0.01 -15.12 -29.86
CA PRO A 364 -0.19 -15.82 -28.59
C PRO A 364 0.72 -15.31 -27.46
N ALA A 365 1.99 -15.03 -27.75
CA ALA A 365 2.93 -14.51 -26.75
C ALA A 365 2.47 -13.15 -26.19
N ALA A 366 2.11 -12.20 -27.06
CA ALA A 366 1.59 -10.91 -26.62
C ALA A 366 0.22 -11.06 -25.91
N GLY A 367 -0.59 -12.02 -26.35
CA GLY A 367 -1.83 -12.42 -25.69
C GLY A 367 -1.62 -12.89 -24.26
N LEU A 368 -0.63 -13.76 -24.02
CA LEU A 368 -0.23 -14.21 -22.69
C LEU A 368 0.25 -13.05 -21.83
N GLY A 369 1.06 -12.13 -22.37
CA GLY A 369 1.49 -10.94 -21.64
C GLY A 369 0.31 -10.08 -21.17
N ARG A 370 -0.69 -9.83 -22.03
CA ARG A 370 -1.90 -9.10 -21.64
C ARG A 370 -2.74 -9.85 -20.62
N LEU A 371 -2.84 -11.17 -20.73
CA LEU A 371 -3.57 -12.01 -19.79
C LEU A 371 -2.96 -11.94 -18.38
N GLU A 372 -1.63 -12.00 -18.29
CA GLU A 372 -0.90 -11.85 -17.01
C GLU A 372 -1.09 -10.45 -16.42
N ALA A 373 -1.00 -9.40 -17.25
CA ALA A 373 -1.22 -8.02 -16.81
C ALA A 373 -2.67 -7.80 -16.31
N ALA A 374 -3.66 -8.39 -17.00
CA ALA A 374 -5.06 -8.30 -16.62
C ALA A 374 -5.38 -8.94 -15.27
N GLY A 375 -4.55 -9.87 -14.79
CA GLY A 375 -4.69 -10.49 -13.47
C GLY A 375 -4.16 -9.64 -12.31
N LEU A 376 -3.32 -8.63 -12.57
CA LEU A 376 -2.69 -7.81 -11.54
C LEU A 376 -3.71 -7.14 -10.60
N PRO A 377 -4.82 -6.54 -11.08
CA PRO A 377 -5.84 -5.95 -10.20
C PRO A 377 -6.45 -6.94 -9.21
N ALA A 378 -6.78 -8.17 -9.64
CA ALA A 378 -7.36 -9.18 -8.76
C ALA A 378 -6.42 -9.55 -7.60
N TYR A 379 -5.13 -9.67 -7.88
CA TYR A 379 -4.13 -9.88 -6.84
C TYR A 379 -3.98 -8.66 -5.93
N GLY A 380 -3.95 -7.45 -6.49
CA GLY A 380 -3.90 -6.22 -5.70
C GLY A 380 -5.08 -6.07 -4.74
N ASP A 381 -6.29 -6.41 -5.19
CA ASP A 381 -7.49 -6.40 -4.34
C ASP A 381 -7.39 -7.43 -3.20
N LEU A 382 -6.87 -8.64 -3.50
CA LEU A 382 -6.65 -9.66 -2.47
C LEU A 382 -5.53 -9.25 -1.49
N VAL A 383 -4.51 -8.51 -1.92
CA VAL A 383 -3.51 -7.91 -1.00
C VAL A 383 -4.16 -6.87 -0.09
N ALA A 384 -5.07 -6.05 -0.61
CA ALA A 384 -5.75 -5.03 0.20
C ALA A 384 -6.67 -5.65 1.25
N LEU A 385 -7.44 -6.67 0.85
CA LEU A 385 -8.55 -7.22 1.65
C LEU A 385 -8.17 -8.49 2.43
N GLY A 386 -7.10 -9.17 2.04
CA GLY A 386 -6.61 -10.37 2.71
C GLY A 386 -5.74 -10.05 3.93
N GLU A 387 -5.57 -11.02 4.82
CA GLU A 387 -4.75 -10.89 6.02
C GLU A 387 -3.76 -12.05 6.15
N GLY A 388 -2.72 -11.88 6.98
CA GLY A 388 -1.75 -12.92 7.31
C GLY A 388 -1.18 -13.66 6.10
N GLU A 389 -1.28 -15.00 6.13
CA GLU A 389 -0.80 -15.87 5.04
C GLU A 389 -1.48 -15.60 3.70
N THR A 390 -2.76 -15.22 3.68
CA THR A 390 -3.49 -14.90 2.44
C THR A 390 -2.89 -13.67 1.77
N ARG A 391 -2.58 -12.63 2.56
CA ARG A 391 -1.93 -11.41 2.06
C ARG A 391 -0.53 -11.72 1.51
N GLN A 392 0.27 -12.48 2.25
CA GLN A 392 1.62 -12.88 1.80
C GLN A 392 1.57 -13.71 0.50
N TRP A 393 0.62 -14.64 0.39
CA TRP A 393 0.40 -15.40 -0.83
C TRP A 393 0.03 -14.50 -2.01
N ALA A 394 -0.87 -13.54 -1.80
CA ALA A 394 -1.29 -12.59 -2.83
C ALA A 394 -0.15 -11.65 -3.27
N ILE A 395 0.72 -11.21 -2.34
CA ILE A 395 1.91 -10.40 -2.66
C ILE A 395 2.88 -11.19 -3.56
N ALA A 396 3.14 -12.45 -3.22
CA ALA A 396 4.00 -13.33 -4.03
C ALA A 396 3.42 -13.53 -5.44
N ALA A 397 2.11 -13.79 -5.52
CA ALA A 397 1.42 -13.99 -6.78
C ALA A 397 1.39 -12.71 -7.65
N LEU A 398 1.17 -11.54 -7.05
CA LEU A 398 1.22 -10.24 -7.73
C LEU A 398 2.59 -10.00 -8.36
N TYR A 399 3.67 -10.19 -7.60
CA TYR A 399 5.04 -9.99 -8.09
C TYR A 399 5.37 -10.96 -9.23
N ASP A 400 5.02 -12.24 -9.08
CA ASP A 400 5.28 -13.25 -10.11
C ASP A 400 4.43 -13.04 -11.37
N ALA A 401 3.18 -12.58 -11.25
CA ALA A 401 2.35 -12.19 -12.40
C ALA A 401 2.98 -11.01 -13.17
N GLY A 402 3.46 -9.99 -12.45
CA GLY A 402 4.17 -8.86 -13.07
C GLY A 402 5.41 -9.31 -13.85
N LYS A 403 6.20 -10.26 -13.31
CA LYS A 403 7.35 -10.84 -14.01
C LYS A 403 6.95 -11.61 -15.26
N ARG A 404 5.87 -12.40 -15.20
CA ARG A 404 5.37 -13.14 -16.36
C ARG A 404 4.83 -12.22 -17.44
N SER A 405 4.16 -11.12 -17.08
CA SER A 405 3.77 -10.07 -18.04
C SER A 405 4.98 -9.54 -18.81
N VAL A 406 6.04 -9.15 -18.10
CA VAL A 406 7.28 -8.65 -18.72
C VAL A 406 7.98 -9.73 -19.56
N LEU A 407 8.01 -10.98 -19.10
CA LEU A 407 8.58 -12.11 -19.86
C LEU A 407 7.93 -12.26 -21.24
N TRP A 408 6.63 -11.97 -21.34
CA TRP A 408 5.87 -12.02 -22.58
C TRP A 408 5.89 -10.70 -23.38
N GLY A 409 6.69 -9.72 -22.94
CA GLY A 409 6.85 -8.43 -23.58
C GLY A 409 5.68 -7.47 -23.37
N ALA A 410 4.78 -7.77 -22.42
CA ALA A 410 3.73 -6.83 -22.02
C ALA A 410 4.26 -5.88 -20.93
N ASP A 411 3.93 -4.61 -21.09
CA ASP A 411 4.03 -3.64 -20.01
C ASP A 411 2.99 -4.01 -18.94
N PRO A 412 3.38 -4.30 -17.68
CA PRO A 412 2.44 -4.54 -16.61
C PRO A 412 1.53 -3.32 -16.33
N GLY A 413 1.85 -2.16 -16.90
CA GLY A 413 1.08 -0.93 -16.77
C GLY A 413 1.17 -0.34 -15.37
N ALA A 414 0.23 0.55 -15.04
CA ALA A 414 0.10 1.05 -13.68
C ALA A 414 -0.35 -0.10 -12.77
N LEU A 415 0.54 -0.51 -11.86
CA LEU A 415 0.20 -1.52 -10.88
C LEU A 415 -0.96 -1.05 -9.99
N PRO A 416 -1.76 -1.97 -9.44
CA PRO A 416 -2.99 -1.63 -8.73
C PRO A 416 -2.75 -0.61 -7.61
N GLY A 417 -3.32 0.59 -7.72
CA GLY A 417 -3.14 1.69 -6.76
C GLY A 417 -2.07 2.73 -7.14
N LEU A 418 -1.46 2.61 -8.31
CA LEU A 418 -0.53 3.59 -8.90
C LEU A 418 -1.12 4.27 -10.15
N ASP A 419 -2.45 4.25 -10.30
CA ASP A 419 -3.13 4.85 -11.45
C ASP A 419 -3.05 6.37 -11.40
N GLY A 420 -2.21 6.94 -12.28
CA GLY A 420 -1.98 8.39 -12.35
C GLY A 420 -3.24 9.23 -12.60
N ALA A 421 -4.32 8.64 -13.13
CA ALA A 421 -5.61 9.30 -13.28
C ALA A 421 -6.36 9.50 -11.94
N SER A 422 -6.06 8.67 -10.94
CA SER A 422 -6.59 8.76 -9.58
C SER A 422 -5.66 9.51 -8.63
N LEU A 423 -4.41 9.77 -9.04
CA LEU A 423 -3.48 10.57 -8.24
C LEU A 423 -3.85 12.06 -8.33
N PRO A 424 -3.76 12.80 -7.20
CA PRO A 424 -3.96 14.23 -7.23
C PRO A 424 -2.95 14.86 -8.19
N SER A 425 -3.45 15.62 -9.16
CA SER A 425 -2.59 16.33 -10.11
C SER A 425 -1.63 17.22 -9.33
N PRO A 426 -0.30 17.15 -9.58
CA PRO A 426 0.64 17.96 -8.83
C PRO A 426 0.28 19.44 -9.01
N ALA A 427 0.22 20.18 -7.90
CA ALA A 427 0.05 21.62 -7.97
C ALA A 427 1.17 22.20 -8.86
N PRO A 428 0.88 23.17 -9.74
CA PRO A 428 1.90 23.79 -10.56
C PRO A 428 2.98 24.35 -9.64
N LEU A 429 4.22 23.87 -9.81
CA LEU A 429 5.37 24.44 -9.10
C LEU A 429 5.44 25.93 -9.46
N PRO A 430 5.66 26.83 -8.49
CA PRO A 430 5.85 28.24 -8.78
C PRO A 430 7.00 28.39 -9.78
N SER A 431 6.76 29.12 -10.86
CA SER A 431 7.79 29.47 -11.82
C SER A 431 8.80 30.40 -11.14
N ASP A 432 10.04 29.94 -10.97
CA ASP A 432 11.16 30.75 -10.49
C ASP A 432 11.55 31.87 -11.47
#